data_AF-A0A661GWK1-F1
#
_entry.id   AF-A0A661GWK1-F1
#
_cell.length_a   1.000
_cell.length_b   1.000
_cell.length_c   1.000
_cell.angle_alpha   90.00
_cell.angle_beta   90.00
_cell.angle_gamma   90.00
#
_symmetry.space_group_name_H-M   'P 1'
#
loop_
_entity.id
_entity.type
_entity.pdbx_description
1 polymer ?
#
loop_
_entity_poly.entity_id
_entity_poly.type
_entity_poly.pdbx_seq_one_letter_code
_entity_poly.pdbx_strand_id
1 'polypeptide(L)'
;MLDKLEQLPADPILGLAAVCRADRNPQKVDLTVGIYMDEQGVCPVFEAVQQAQRALVGEEISKAYIPPAGDEAFNRGLQRLVLGSDSPALADGRVGSVQTPGGCGALR
;
A
#
# COMPACT_ATOMS: atom_id res chain seq x y z
N MET A 1 -9.05 35.32 1.92
CA MET A 1 -9.09 34.27 0.84
C MET A 1 -9.38 32.90 1.44
N LEU A 2 -8.75 32.53 2.57
CA LEU A 2 -9.01 31.25 3.26
C LEU A 2 -10.20 31.32 4.23
N ASP A 3 -10.69 32.52 4.49
CA ASP A 3 -11.78 32.92 5.40
C ASP A 3 -13.17 32.36 5.02
N LYS A 4 -13.27 31.66 3.87
CA LYS A 4 -14.46 30.93 3.41
C LYS A 4 -14.26 29.40 3.33
N LEU A 5 -13.09 28.89 3.71
CA LEU A 5 -12.86 27.45 3.75
C LEU A 5 -13.56 26.87 4.98
N GLU A 6 -14.57 26.05 4.73
CA GLU A 6 -15.19 25.26 5.78
C GLU A 6 -14.23 24.17 6.25
N GLN A 7 -14.19 23.98 7.56
CA GLN A 7 -13.40 22.91 8.15
C GLN A 7 -14.10 21.58 7.85
N LEU A 8 -13.38 20.69 7.17
CA LEU A 8 -13.87 19.33 6.95
C LEU A 8 -14.04 18.61 8.30
N PRO A 9 -15.08 17.78 8.44
CA PRO A 9 -15.23 16.94 9.63
C PRO A 9 -13.99 16.04 9.78
N ALA A 10 -13.56 15.83 11.02
CA ALA A 10 -12.48 14.92 11.31
C ALA A 10 -12.84 13.49 10.87
N ASP A 11 -11.85 12.76 10.35
CA ASP A 11 -12.02 11.35 10.04
C ASP A 11 -12.31 10.57 11.34
N PRO A 12 -13.45 9.86 11.44
CA PRO A 12 -13.84 9.19 12.67
C PRO A 12 -12.87 8.07 13.07
N ILE A 13 -12.22 7.41 12.11
CA ILE A 13 -11.22 6.35 12.36
C ILE A 13 -9.96 6.97 12.95
N LEU A 14 -9.46 8.07 12.35
CA LEU A 14 -8.26 8.75 12.86
C LEU A 14 -8.50 9.37 14.25
N GLY A 15 -9.69 9.93 14.48
CA GLY A 15 -10.07 10.45 15.78
C GLY A 15 -10.07 9.36 16.86
N LEU A 16 -10.69 8.22 16.57
CA LEU A 16 -10.73 7.09 17.51
C LEU A 16 -9.34 6.49 17.77
N ALA A 17 -8.51 6.35 16.73
CA ALA A 17 -7.12 5.90 16.86
C ALA A 17 -6.31 6.82 17.78
N ALA A 18 -6.49 8.15 17.68
CA ALA A 18 -5.82 9.11 18.53
C ALA A 18 -6.23 8.98 20.00
N VAL A 19 -7.53 8.81 20.27
CA VAL A 19 -8.06 8.58 21.62
C VAL A 19 -7.51 7.27 22.21
N CYS A 20 -7.54 6.17 21.45
CA CYS A 20 -7.00 4.88 21.88
C CYS A 20 -5.49 4.98 22.19
N ARG A 21 -4.73 5.72 21.37
CA ARG A 21 -3.29 5.90 21.56
C ARG A 21 -2.97 6.73 22.82
N ALA A 22 -3.78 7.73 23.15
CA ALA A 22 -3.64 8.56 24.35
C ALA A 22 -4.02 7.84 25.67
N ASP A 23 -4.80 6.76 25.60
CA ASP A 23 -5.15 5.95 26.77
C ASP A 23 -3.88 5.32 27.42
N ARG A 24 -3.73 5.48 28.72
CA ARG A 24 -2.58 4.99 29.51
C ARG A 24 -2.79 3.59 30.07
N ASN A 25 -3.96 2.98 29.87
CA ASN A 25 -4.24 1.62 30.31
C ASN A 25 -3.25 0.63 29.66
N PRO A 26 -2.43 -0.09 30.44
CA PRO A 26 -1.47 -1.06 29.90
C PRO A 26 -2.14 -2.30 29.28
N GLN A 27 -3.43 -2.52 29.50
CA GLN A 27 -4.21 -3.64 28.96
C GLN A 27 -5.13 -3.21 27.80
N LYS A 28 -4.94 -2.02 27.23
CA LYS A 28 -5.76 -1.57 26.09
C LYS A 28 -5.49 -2.42 24.84
N VAL A 29 -6.52 -2.57 24.02
CA VAL A 29 -6.44 -3.23 22.71
C VAL A 29 -6.89 -2.22 21.65
N ASP A 30 -6.02 -1.93 20.68
CA ASP A 30 -6.30 -1.03 19.58
C ASP A 30 -6.83 -1.83 18.37
N LEU A 31 -8.12 -1.67 18.05
CA LEU A 31 -8.79 -2.28 16.90
C LEU A 31 -9.25 -1.22 15.87
N THR A 32 -8.66 -0.02 15.93
CA THR A 32 -9.16 1.14 15.17
C THR A 32 -8.71 1.13 13.72
N VAL A 33 -7.44 0.79 13.47
CA VAL A 33 -6.84 0.79 12.14
C VAL A 33 -6.73 -0.65 11.63
N GLY A 34 -7.30 -0.91 10.46
CA GLY A 34 -7.28 -2.22 9.79
C GLY A 34 -5.94 -2.56 9.14
N ILE A 35 -4.88 -2.64 9.95
CA ILE A 35 -3.56 -3.14 9.53
C ILE A 35 -3.28 -4.49 10.20
N TYR A 36 -2.54 -5.35 9.51
CA TYR A 36 -2.05 -6.58 10.12
C TYR A 36 -1.04 -6.25 11.21
N MET A 37 -1.20 -6.89 12.36
CA MET A 37 -0.31 -6.81 13.50
C MET A 37 0.04 -8.23 13.92
N ASP A 38 1.30 -8.45 14.28
CA ASP A 38 1.76 -9.68 14.90
C ASP A 38 1.30 -9.80 16.36
N GLU A 39 1.65 -10.90 17.02
CA GLU A 39 1.29 -11.18 18.41
C GLU A 39 1.95 -10.22 19.42
N GLN A 40 2.92 -9.41 18.99
CA GLN A 40 3.55 -8.36 19.80
C GLN A 40 2.88 -7.00 19.58
N GLY A 41 1.87 -6.91 18.71
CA GLY A 41 1.20 -5.66 18.38
C GLY A 41 2.08 -4.76 17.51
N VAL A 42 2.91 -5.33 16.64
CA VAL A 42 3.73 -4.61 15.66
C VAL A 42 3.26 -4.97 14.25
N CYS A 43 3.31 -4.03 13.31
CA CYS A 43 3.13 -4.33 11.89
C CYS A 43 4.47 -4.79 11.32
N PRO A 44 4.66 -6.09 11.03
CA PRO A 44 5.97 -6.60 10.66
C PRO A 44 6.33 -6.22 9.23
N VAL A 45 7.62 -6.01 8.99
CA VAL A 45 8.17 -6.00 7.63
C VAL A 45 8.57 -7.43 7.29
N PHE A 46 7.85 -8.06 6.37
CA PHE A 46 8.12 -9.44 5.95
C PHE A 46 9.55 -9.63 5.45
N GLU A 47 10.15 -10.79 5.73
CA GLU A 47 11.53 -11.10 5.37
C GLU A 47 11.81 -10.90 3.87
N ALA A 48 10.91 -11.36 3.00
CA ALA A 48 11.02 -11.17 1.56
C ALA A 48 11.09 -9.69 1.15
N VAL A 49 10.36 -8.81 1.85
CA VAL A 49 10.40 -7.36 1.62
C VAL A 49 11.75 -6.78 2.06
N GLN A 50 12.26 -7.19 3.22
CA GLN A 50 13.57 -6.73 3.71
C GLN A 50 14.72 -7.19 2.79
N GLN A 51 14.64 -8.39 2.23
CA GLN A 51 15.61 -8.88 1.24
C GLN A 51 15.55 -8.07 -0.05
N ALA A 52 14.35 -7.84 -0.60
CA ALA A 52 14.15 -7.05 -1.81
C ALA A 52 14.64 -5.60 -1.66
N GLN A 53 14.40 -4.96 -0.50
CA GLN A 53 14.89 -3.61 -0.21
C GLN A 53 16.43 -3.55 -0.23
N ARG A 54 17.11 -4.53 0.37
CA ARG A 54 18.58 -4.59 0.39
C ARG A 54 19.16 -4.78 -1.01
N ALA A 55 18.56 -5.67 -1.81
CA ALA A 55 18.95 -5.87 -3.20
C ALA A 55 18.76 -4.60 -4.02
N LEU A 56 17.59 -3.95 -3.91
CA LEU A 56 17.29 -2.71 -4.65
C LEU A 56 18.32 -1.61 -4.38
N VAL A 57 18.67 -1.38 -3.11
CA VAL A 57 19.68 -0.37 -2.73
C VAL A 57 21.06 -0.70 -3.31
N GLY A 58 21.40 -1.99 -3.42
CA GLY A 58 22.68 -2.42 -4.01
C GLY A 58 22.73 -2.35 -5.54
N GLU A 59 21.59 -2.42 -6.21
CA GLU A 59 21.48 -2.55 -7.67
C GLU A 59 21.02 -1.27 -8.39
N GLU A 60 20.38 -0.34 -7.68
CA GLU A 60 19.82 0.87 -8.28
C GLU A 60 20.90 1.80 -8.86
N ILE A 61 20.67 2.27 -10.09
CA ILE A 61 21.59 3.18 -10.80
C ILE A 61 20.98 4.55 -11.10
N SER A 62 19.66 4.71 -10.93
CA SER A 62 18.94 5.93 -11.29
C SER A 62 17.61 6.05 -10.52
N LYS A 63 17.15 7.29 -10.37
CA LYS A 63 15.82 7.66 -9.83
C LYS A 63 15.02 8.47 -10.86
N ALA A 64 15.36 8.35 -12.13
CA ALA A 64 14.65 9.03 -13.22
C ALA A 64 13.20 8.58 -13.31
N TYR A 65 12.37 9.39 -13.98
CA TYR A 65 10.98 9.04 -14.24
C TYR A 65 10.85 7.71 -14.98
N ILE A 66 9.88 6.91 -14.54
CA ILE A 66 9.42 5.70 -15.22
C ILE A 66 8.33 6.07 -16.25
N PRO A 67 8.02 5.17 -17.20
CA PRO A 67 6.92 5.40 -18.14
C PRO A 67 5.58 5.63 -17.43
N PRO A 68 4.60 6.31 -18.08
CA PRO A 68 3.28 6.58 -17.48
C PRO A 68 2.51 5.33 -17.03
N ALA A 69 2.74 4.18 -17.69
CA ALA A 69 2.14 2.91 -17.31
C ALA A 69 2.76 2.29 -16.05
N GLY A 70 3.90 2.80 -15.58
CA GLY A 70 4.69 2.24 -14.50
C GLY A 70 5.81 1.31 -14.96
N ASP A 71 6.35 0.56 -14.01
CA ASP A 71 7.37 -0.47 -14.28
C ASP A 71 6.75 -1.71 -14.94
N GLU A 72 7.35 -2.16 -16.04
CA GLU A 72 6.80 -3.27 -16.84
C GLU A 72 6.92 -4.62 -16.12
N ALA A 73 8.00 -4.84 -15.36
CA ALA A 73 8.20 -6.06 -14.60
C ALA A 73 7.22 -6.16 -13.43
N PHE A 74 6.99 -5.03 -12.73
CA PHE A 74 5.95 -4.89 -11.72
C PHE A 74 4.58 -5.22 -12.31
N ASN A 75 4.21 -4.59 -13.42
CA ASN A 75 2.91 -4.79 -14.07
C ASN A 75 2.67 -6.26 -14.45
N ARG A 76 3.64 -6.93 -15.09
CA ARG A 76 3.54 -8.35 -15.42
C ARG A 76 3.49 -9.25 -14.19
N GLY A 77 4.26 -8.92 -13.16
CA GLY A 77 4.24 -9.63 -11.88
C GLY A 77 2.87 -9.58 -11.22
N LEU A 78 2.26 -8.40 -11.16
CA LEU A 78 0.93 -8.19 -10.61
C LEU A 78 -0.16 -8.88 -11.43
N GLN A 79 -0.08 -8.84 -12.75
CA GLN A 79 -1.00 -9.56 -13.63
C GLN A 79 -1.02 -11.07 -13.31
N ARG A 80 0.16 -11.71 -13.20
CA ARG A 80 0.26 -13.14 -12.86
C ARG A 80 -0.19 -13.42 -11.43
N LEU A 81 0.12 -12.54 -10.48
CA LEU A 81 -0.29 -12.70 -9.09
C LEU A 81 -1.82 -12.66 -8.94
N VAL A 82 -2.49 -11.71 -9.62
CA VAL A 82 -3.93 -11.48 -9.48
C VAL A 82 -4.75 -12.46 -10.30
N LEU A 83 -4.35 -12.74 -11.54
CA LEU A 83 -5.14 -13.56 -12.47
C LEU A 83 -4.69 -15.03 -12.51
N GLY A 84 -3.55 -15.35 -11.91
CA GLY A 84 -2.87 -16.63 -12.05
C GLY A 84 -2.02 -16.70 -13.31
N SER A 85 -0.86 -17.36 -13.23
CA SER A 85 0.08 -17.51 -14.35
C SER A 85 -0.52 -18.21 -15.57
N ASP A 86 -1.48 -19.12 -15.36
CA ASP A 86 -2.12 -19.92 -16.40
C ASP A 86 -3.43 -19.30 -16.94
N SER A 87 -3.66 -18.01 -16.66
CA SER A 87 -4.88 -17.32 -17.10
C SER A 87 -4.96 -17.27 -18.63
N PRO A 88 -6.07 -17.77 -19.24
CA PRO A 88 -6.27 -17.64 -20.68
C PRO A 88 -6.35 -16.19 -21.15
N ALA A 89 -6.80 -15.27 -20.28
CA ALA A 89 -6.81 -13.84 -20.59
C ALA A 89 -5.40 -13.27 -20.76
N LEU A 90 -4.42 -13.76 -19.99
CA LEU A 90 -3.01 -13.40 -20.16
C LEU A 90 -2.44 -14.02 -21.44
N ALA A 91 -2.69 -15.32 -21.68
CA ALA A 91 -2.20 -16.02 -22.87
C ALA A 91 -2.71 -15.39 -24.17
N ASP A 92 -3.96 -14.95 -24.17
CA ASP A 92 -4.61 -14.35 -25.34
C ASP A 92 -4.40 -12.82 -25.44
N GLY A 93 -3.57 -12.22 -24.57
CA GLY A 93 -3.24 -10.79 -24.64
C GLY A 93 -4.40 -9.84 -24.33
N ARG A 94 -5.39 -10.27 -23.54
CA ARG A 94 -6.60 -9.49 -23.19
C ARG A 94 -6.45 -8.63 -21.93
N VAL A 95 -5.26 -8.55 -21.36
CA VAL A 95 -5.03 -7.89 -20.07
C VAL A 95 -4.15 -6.65 -20.26
N GLY A 96 -4.66 -5.49 -19.84
CA GLY A 96 -3.88 -4.27 -19.64
C GLY A 96 -3.70 -3.98 -18.16
N SER A 97 -2.58 -3.36 -17.78
CA SER A 97 -2.36 -2.87 -16.43
C SER A 97 -1.55 -1.57 -16.42
N VAL A 98 -1.80 -0.76 -15.40
CA VAL A 98 -1.08 0.47 -15.09
C VAL A 98 -0.78 0.48 -13.60
N GLN A 99 0.44 0.85 -13.23
CA GLN A 99 0.83 1.00 -11.83
C GLN A 99 0.21 2.28 -11.23
N THR A 100 -0.33 2.18 -10.02
CA THR A 100 -1.03 3.28 -9.34
C THR A 100 -0.57 3.44 -7.89
N PRO A 101 -0.79 4.62 -7.27
CA PRO A 101 -0.44 4.85 -5.87
C PRO A 101 -1.43 4.14 -4.94
N GLY A 102 -1.18 2.84 -4.73
CA GLY A 102 -2.03 1.96 -3.93
C GLY A 102 -3.43 1.76 -4.51
N GLY A 103 -4.27 1.03 -3.78
CA GLY A 103 -5.62 0.69 -4.23
C GLY A 103 -6.52 1.91 -4.45
N CYS A 104 -6.44 2.93 -3.59
CA CYS A 104 -7.22 4.16 -3.74
C CYS A 104 -6.92 4.89 -5.05
N GLY A 105 -5.65 4.91 -5.47
CA GLY A 105 -5.24 5.49 -6.74
C GLY A 105 -5.65 4.65 -7.95
N ALA A 106 -5.92 3.35 -7.78
CA ALA A 106 -6.44 2.49 -8.84
C ALA A 106 -7.93 2.68 -9.12
N LEU A 107 -8.69 3.16 -8.13
CA LEU A 107 -10.15 3.31 -8.23
C LEU A 107 -10.61 4.59 -8.93
N ARG A 108 -9.70 5.52 -9.22
CA ARG A 108 -10.01 6.86 -9.73
C ARG A 108 -9.24 7.21 -10.98
#